data_AF-A0A9W8H094-F1
#
_entry.id   AF-A0A9W8H094-F1
#
_cell.length_a   1.000
_cell.length_b   1.000
_cell.length_c   1.000
_cell.angle_alpha   90.00
_cell.angle_beta   90.00
_cell.angle_gamma   90.00
#
_symmetry.space_group_name_H-M   'P 1'
#
loop_
_entity.id
_entity.type
_entity.pdbx_description
1 polymer ?
#
loop_
_entity_poly.entity_id
_entity_poly.type
_entity_poly.pdbx_seq_one_letter_code
_entity_poly.pdbx_strand_id
1 'polypeptide(L)'
;MAMKNDKGSEGGKERALPGEKPDARPKLTYEEQRIVDISNYAGDIYYSERYNDDDFEYRHVSMPEGLRRYLPNPPRIMEEIEWRSLGVQQSAGWEHYMVHVPEPHVLLFKRVKSASQIKYPFRLR
;
A
#
# COMPACT_ATOMS: atom_id res chain seq x y z
N MET A 1 14.66 83.40 20.38
CA MET A 1 13.74 83.42 19.23
C MET A 1 13.26 81.99 19.01
N ALA A 2 11.98 81.74 19.25
CA ALA A 2 11.35 80.44 19.07
C ALA A 2 11.01 80.23 17.60
N MET A 3 11.25 79.03 17.07
CA MET A 3 10.48 78.53 15.92
C MET A 3 10.13 77.06 16.16
N LYS A 4 8.87 76.86 16.52
CA LYS A 4 8.11 75.65 16.23
C LYS A 4 8.07 75.48 14.72
N ASN A 5 8.09 74.24 14.24
CA ASN A 5 7.24 73.82 13.13
C ASN A 5 6.99 72.31 13.26
N ASP A 6 5.71 71.99 13.26
CA ASP A 6 5.09 70.67 13.40
C ASP A 6 4.39 70.34 12.07
N LYS A 7 4.27 69.04 11.81
CA LYS A 7 3.39 68.31 10.88
C LYS A 7 3.77 68.15 9.40
N GLY A 8 3.89 66.87 9.04
CA GLY A 8 3.77 66.38 7.67
C GLY A 8 4.25 64.93 7.51
N SER A 9 3.78 63.99 8.35
CA SER A 9 4.01 62.56 8.16
C SER A 9 2.91 61.97 7.26
N GLU A 10 3.24 61.68 6.00
CA GLU A 10 2.52 60.69 5.19
C GLU A 10 3.51 59.59 4.81
N GLY A 11 3.72 58.66 5.75
CA GLY A 11 4.42 57.40 5.50
C GLY A 11 3.53 56.48 4.68
N GLY A 12 4.06 56.01 3.54
CA GLY A 12 3.36 55.23 2.54
C GLY A 12 2.68 53.98 3.08
N LYS A 13 1.49 53.70 2.53
CA LYS A 13 0.82 52.41 2.66
C LYS A 13 1.71 51.34 2.02
N GLU A 14 2.39 50.56 2.86
CA GLU A 14 3.06 49.35 2.46
C GLU A 14 2.00 48.39 1.91
N ARG A 15 1.96 48.27 0.58
CA ARG A 15 1.10 47.30 -0.12
C ARG A 15 1.64 45.91 0.22
N ALA A 16 0.95 45.20 1.09
CA ALA A 16 1.17 43.78 1.30
C ALA A 16 1.14 43.04 -0.06
N LEU A 17 2.21 42.31 -0.36
CA LEU A 17 2.28 41.39 -1.50
C LEU A 17 1.23 40.28 -1.34
N PRO A 18 0.56 39.85 -2.41
CA PRO A 18 -0.57 38.94 -2.31
C PRO A 18 -0.12 37.50 -2.05
N GLY A 19 -0.37 37.01 -0.83
CA GLY A 19 -0.78 35.64 -0.55
C GLY A 19 0.18 34.50 -0.91
N GLU A 20 1.36 34.44 -0.27
CA GLU A 20 2.02 33.15 -0.05
C GLU A 20 1.26 32.39 1.04
N LYS A 21 0.59 31.30 0.66
CA LYS A 21 0.01 30.36 1.62
C LYS A 21 1.14 29.73 2.44
N PRO A 22 1.06 29.70 3.78
CA PRO A 22 2.15 29.16 4.58
C PRO A 22 2.26 27.65 4.36
N ASP A 23 3.45 27.22 3.97
CA ASP A 23 4.04 25.89 4.11
C ASP A 23 3.14 24.69 3.77
N ALA A 24 2.80 24.55 2.48
CA ALA A 24 2.42 23.25 1.97
C ALA A 24 3.62 22.30 2.12
N ARG A 25 3.55 21.37 3.08
CA ARG A 25 4.53 20.28 3.18
C ARG A 25 4.73 19.67 1.79
N PRO A 26 5.97 19.36 1.38
CA PRO A 26 6.22 18.74 0.08
C PRO A 26 5.34 17.51 -0.07
N LYS A 27 4.62 17.40 -1.19
CA LYS A 27 3.87 16.18 -1.50
C LYS A 27 4.89 15.06 -1.74
N LEU A 28 4.75 13.95 -1.02
CA LEU A 28 5.55 12.76 -1.25
C LEU A 28 5.35 12.26 -2.68
N THR A 29 6.41 11.67 -3.25
CA THR A 29 6.32 10.93 -4.50
C THR A 29 5.47 9.67 -4.34
N TYR A 30 5.05 9.07 -5.45
CA TYR A 30 4.26 7.84 -5.43
C TYR A 30 4.98 6.70 -4.69
N GLU A 31 6.27 6.49 -4.96
CA GLU A 31 7.06 5.43 -4.32
C GLU A 31 7.29 5.71 -2.82
N GLU A 32 7.55 6.96 -2.44
CA GLU A 32 7.65 7.33 -1.02
C GLU A 32 6.33 7.09 -0.29
N GLN A 33 5.21 7.51 -0.88
CA GLN A 33 3.89 7.27 -0.30
C GLN A 33 3.60 5.77 -0.19
N ARG A 34 3.97 4.98 -1.21
CA ARG A 34 3.82 3.53 -1.21
C ARG A 34 4.59 2.88 -0.07
N ILE A 35 5.84 3.27 0.16
CA ILE A 35 6.66 2.74 1.27
C ILE A 35 6.04 3.09 2.61
N VAL A 36 5.60 4.34 2.79
CA VAL A 36 4.94 4.80 4.02
C VAL A 36 3.65 4.04 4.26
N ASP A 37 2.81 3.88 3.25
CA ASP A 37 1.54 3.15 3.36
C ASP A 37 1.77 1.67 3.67
N ILE A 38 2.73 1.01 3.01
CA ILE A 38 3.10 -0.37 3.33
C ILE A 38 3.54 -0.48 4.80
N SER A 39 4.40 0.43 5.27
CA SER A 39 4.83 0.43 6.68
C SER A 39 3.66 0.63 7.65
N ASN A 40 2.68 1.47 7.29
CA ASN A 40 1.54 1.79 8.16
C ASN A 40 0.49 0.68 8.19
N TYR A 41 0.26 -0.01 7.07
CA TYR A 41 -0.86 -0.95 6.91
C TYR A 41 -0.44 -2.41 6.80
N ALA A 42 0.85 -2.75 6.72
CA ALA A 42 1.29 -4.15 6.62
C ALA A 42 0.82 -5.02 7.81
N GLY A 43 0.71 -4.43 9.00
CA GLY A 43 0.19 -5.11 10.19
C GLY A 43 -1.31 -5.42 10.13
N ASP A 44 -2.06 -4.69 9.30
CA ASP A 44 -3.51 -4.84 9.13
C ASP A 44 -3.88 -5.83 8.01
N ILE A 45 -2.87 -6.41 7.34
CA ILE A 45 -3.10 -7.45 6.33
C ILE A 45 -3.69 -8.68 7.02
N TYR A 46 -4.89 -9.08 6.60
CA TYR A 46 -5.56 -10.24 7.15
C TYR A 46 -5.17 -11.51 6.42
N TYR A 47 -4.88 -12.57 7.17
CA TYR A 47 -4.55 -13.90 6.65
C TYR A 47 -5.58 -14.92 7.13
N SER A 48 -6.25 -15.60 6.20
CA SER A 48 -7.23 -16.62 6.56
C SER A 48 -6.61 -17.83 7.25
N GLU A 49 -7.44 -18.67 7.86
CA GLU A 49 -7.05 -20.05 8.16
C GLU A 49 -6.69 -20.80 6.86
N ARG A 50 -5.86 -21.83 7.00
CA ARG A 50 -5.45 -22.66 5.86
C ARG A 50 -6.44 -23.79 5.68
N TYR A 51 -6.81 -24.07 4.44
CA TYR A 51 -7.65 -25.19 4.06
C TYR A 51 -6.94 -26.00 2.96
N ASN A 52 -7.31 -27.25 2.75
CA ASN A 52 -6.54 -28.12 1.87
C ASN A 52 -7.39 -29.20 1.20
N ASP A 53 -6.94 -29.65 0.03
CA ASP A 53 -7.46 -30.81 -0.68
C ASP A 53 -6.41 -31.94 -0.71
N ASP A 54 -6.49 -32.88 -1.66
CA ASP A 54 -5.55 -34.02 -1.72
C ASP A 54 -4.10 -33.59 -2.05
N ASP A 55 -3.91 -32.48 -2.78
CA ASP A 55 -2.63 -32.11 -3.42
C ASP A 55 -2.09 -30.74 -2.94
N PHE A 56 -2.99 -29.80 -2.60
CA PHE A 56 -2.64 -28.41 -2.32
C PHE A 56 -3.16 -27.94 -0.94
N GLU A 57 -2.47 -26.94 -0.41
CA GLU A 57 -2.92 -26.12 0.70
C GLU A 57 -3.24 -24.71 0.19
N TYR A 58 -4.30 -24.12 0.72
CA TYR A 58 -4.89 -22.87 0.27
C TYR A 58 -5.08 -21.90 1.41
N ARG A 59 -5.11 -20.61 1.06
CA ARG A 59 -5.37 -19.48 1.95
C ARG A 59 -5.79 -18.29 1.10
N HIS A 60 -6.60 -17.39 1.67
CA HIS A 60 -6.75 -16.05 1.12
C HIS A 60 -6.11 -15.01 2.03
N VAL A 61 -5.65 -13.92 1.42
CA VAL A 61 -5.12 -12.74 2.10
C VAL A 61 -5.95 -11.54 1.69
N SER A 62 -6.45 -10.79 2.65
CA SER A 62 -7.26 -9.60 2.38
C SER A 62 -6.44 -8.34 2.62
N MET A 63 -6.27 -7.55 1.57
CA MET A 63 -5.50 -6.30 1.60
C MET A 63 -6.34 -5.16 2.22
N PRO A 64 -5.77 -4.41 3.18
CA PRO A 64 -6.45 -3.27 3.80
C PRO A 64 -6.63 -2.12 2.80
N GLU A 65 -7.62 -1.26 3.05
CA GLU A 65 -8.02 -0.16 2.15
C GLU A 65 -6.85 0.71 1.70
N GLY A 66 -5.92 1.03 2.62
CA GLY A 66 -4.75 1.84 2.33
C GLY A 66 -3.86 1.28 1.22
N LEU A 67 -3.78 -0.05 1.11
CA LEU A 67 -2.91 -0.75 0.17
C LEU A 67 -3.59 -1.15 -1.14
N ARG A 68 -4.93 -1.10 -1.23
CA ARG A 68 -5.68 -1.53 -2.42
C ARG A 68 -5.26 -0.77 -3.69
N ARG A 69 -4.88 0.50 -3.55
CA ARG A 69 -4.43 1.36 -4.66
C ARG A 69 -3.14 0.89 -5.35
N TYR A 70 -2.35 0.04 -4.68
CA TYR A 70 -1.08 -0.48 -5.18
C TYR A 70 -1.22 -1.85 -5.84
N LEU A 71 -2.42 -2.42 -5.86
CA LEU A 71 -2.70 -3.65 -6.58
C LEU A 71 -2.70 -3.42 -8.09
N PRO A 72 -2.36 -4.45 -8.90
CA PRO A 72 -2.41 -4.33 -10.36
C PRO A 72 -3.79 -3.90 -10.86
N ASN A 73 -3.79 -2.92 -11.78
CA ASN A 73 -4.96 -2.49 -12.51
C ASN A 73 -4.62 -2.46 -14.02
N PRO A 74 -5.16 -3.39 -14.84
CA PRO A 74 -6.21 -4.36 -14.52
C PRO A 74 -5.77 -5.47 -13.56
N PRO A 75 -6.71 -6.11 -12.83
CA PRO A 75 -6.41 -7.24 -11.95
C PRO A 75 -5.72 -8.38 -12.70
N ARG A 76 -4.59 -8.86 -12.17
CA ARG A 76 -3.82 -9.99 -12.70
C ARG A 76 -3.13 -10.78 -11.59
N ILE A 77 -2.61 -11.94 -11.95
CA ILE A 77 -1.73 -12.73 -11.09
C ILE A 77 -0.44 -11.95 -10.81
N MET A 78 0.06 -12.11 -9.58
CA MET A 78 1.27 -11.46 -9.09
C MET A 78 2.32 -12.51 -8.79
N GLU A 79 3.57 -12.23 -9.15
CA GLU A 79 4.71 -13.05 -8.77
C GLU A 79 5.06 -12.88 -7.28
N GLU A 80 5.87 -13.81 -6.75
CA GLU A 80 6.32 -13.78 -5.34
C GLU A 80 6.89 -12.42 -4.92
N ILE A 81 7.75 -11.85 -5.77
CA ILE A 81 8.37 -10.56 -5.48
C ILE A 81 7.35 -9.42 -5.44
N GLU A 82 6.32 -9.46 -6.27
CA GLU A 82 5.34 -8.38 -6.38
C GLU A 82 4.45 -8.31 -5.15
N TRP A 83 3.86 -9.43 -4.71
CA TRP A 83 3.00 -9.44 -3.53
C TRP A 83 3.80 -9.26 -2.23
N ARG A 84 5.05 -9.77 -2.15
CA ARG A 84 5.94 -9.47 -1.01
C ARG A 84 6.26 -7.99 -0.91
N SER A 85 6.46 -7.33 -2.06
CA SER A 85 6.69 -5.89 -2.12
C SER A 85 5.47 -5.04 -1.72
N LEU A 86 4.30 -5.64 -1.52
CA LEU A 86 3.10 -4.98 -0.98
C LEU A 86 2.91 -5.22 0.53
N GLY A 87 3.87 -5.88 1.18
CA GLY A 87 3.83 -6.18 2.61
C GLY A 87 3.21 -7.53 2.97
N VAL A 88 2.76 -8.32 1.99
CA VAL A 88 2.24 -9.68 2.25
C VAL A 88 3.40 -10.59 2.70
N GLN A 89 3.26 -11.20 3.88
CA GLN A 89 4.27 -12.04 4.49
C GLN A 89 3.72 -13.44 4.77
N GLN A 90 4.31 -14.43 4.12
CA GLN A 90 4.04 -15.85 4.36
C GLN A 90 5.30 -16.69 4.11
N SER A 91 5.26 -17.94 4.54
CA SER A 91 6.33 -18.92 4.29
C SER A 91 6.61 -19.11 2.80
N ALA A 92 7.70 -19.77 2.44
CA ALA A 92 8.00 -20.07 1.03
C ALA A 92 6.96 -21.02 0.39
N GLY A 93 6.88 -20.97 -0.94
CA GLY A 93 6.12 -21.90 -1.78
C GLY A 93 4.66 -21.53 -2.05
N TRP A 94 4.18 -20.39 -1.55
CA TRP A 94 2.83 -19.89 -1.86
C TRP A 94 2.81 -19.16 -3.20
N GLU A 95 1.81 -19.48 -4.03
CA GLU A 95 1.57 -18.93 -5.35
C GLU A 95 0.22 -18.23 -5.38
N HIS A 96 0.18 -16.98 -5.85
CA HIS A 96 -1.08 -16.31 -6.18
C HIS A 96 -1.62 -16.99 -7.45
N TYR A 97 -2.71 -17.76 -7.34
CA TYR A 97 -3.11 -18.67 -8.42
C TYR A 97 -4.36 -18.23 -9.17
N MET A 98 -5.16 -17.34 -8.58
CA MET A 98 -6.42 -16.88 -9.16
C MET A 98 -6.73 -15.46 -8.70
N VAL A 99 -7.23 -14.65 -9.63
CA VAL A 99 -7.76 -13.32 -9.33
C VAL A 99 -9.22 -13.44 -8.94
N HIS A 100 -9.57 -12.91 -7.77
CA HIS A 100 -10.96 -12.77 -7.36
C HIS A 100 -11.54 -11.45 -7.91
N VAL A 101 -12.18 -11.49 -9.08
CA VAL A 101 -12.66 -10.30 -9.79
C VAL A 101 -13.64 -9.42 -8.98
N PRO A 102 -14.61 -9.95 -8.23
CA PRO A 102 -15.53 -9.13 -7.44
C PRO A 102 -14.82 -8.31 -6.35
N GLU A 103 -13.81 -8.89 -5.71
CA GLU A 103 -13.04 -8.24 -4.65
C GLU A 103 -11.52 -8.43 -4.91
N PRO A 104 -10.90 -7.63 -5.80
CA PRO A 104 -9.49 -7.81 -6.20
C PRO A 104 -8.47 -7.67 -5.07
N HIS A 105 -8.90 -7.10 -3.95
CA HIS A 105 -8.12 -6.98 -2.73
C HIS A 105 -8.06 -8.27 -1.91
N VAL A 106 -8.84 -9.29 -2.28
CA VAL A 106 -8.76 -10.66 -1.75
C VAL A 106 -7.86 -11.47 -2.67
N LEU A 107 -6.64 -11.75 -2.20
CA LEU A 107 -5.61 -12.48 -2.93
C LEU A 107 -5.70 -13.97 -2.60
N LEU A 108 -5.83 -14.81 -3.62
CA LEU A 108 -5.98 -16.26 -3.46
C LEU A 108 -4.65 -16.98 -3.64
N PHE A 109 -4.18 -17.65 -2.58
CA PHE A 109 -2.91 -18.37 -2.59
C PHE A 109 -3.10 -19.87 -2.50
N LYS A 110 -2.23 -20.62 -3.19
CA LYS A 110 -2.08 -22.07 -3.04
C LYS A 110 -0.61 -22.44 -2.88
N ARG A 111 -0.32 -23.60 -2.31
CA ARG A 111 1.00 -24.23 -2.36
C ARG A 111 0.88 -25.75 -2.42
N VAL A 112 1.87 -26.39 -3.03
CA VAL A 112 1.97 -27.84 -3.06
C VAL A 112 2.26 -28.36 -1.65
N LYS A 113 1.54 -29.41 -1.23
CA LYS A 113 1.84 -30.09 0.03
C LYS A 113 3.18 -30.81 -0.06
N SER A 114 3.90 -30.92 1.06
CA SER A 114 5.09 -31.77 1.09
C SER A 114 4.71 -33.23 0.76
N ALA A 115 5.63 -34.01 0.21
CA ALA A 115 5.36 -35.39 -0.19
C ALA A 115 4.83 -36.28 0.96
N SER A 116 5.18 -35.95 2.21
CA SER A 116 4.64 -36.62 3.41
C SER A 116 3.21 -36.20 3.77
N GLN A 117 2.71 -35.09 3.22
CA GLN A 117 1.38 -34.54 3.45
C GLN A 117 0.40 -34.80 2.29
N ILE A 118 0.89 -35.23 1.12
CA ILE A 118 0.06 -35.61 -0.02
C ILE A 118 -0.58 -36.97 0.28
N LYS A 119 -1.91 -37.05 0.18
CA LYS A 119 -2.65 -38.29 0.49
C LYS A 119 -2.35 -39.41 -0.51
N TYR A 120 -2.06 -39.05 -1.77
CA TYR A 120 -1.81 -39.99 -2.86
C TYR A 120 -0.55 -39.60 -3.65
N PRO A 121 0.67 -39.85 -3.11
CA PRO A 121 1.92 -39.33 -3.65
C PRO A 121 2.29 -39.86 -5.04
N PHE A 122 1.63 -40.92 -5.52
CA PHE A 122 1.92 -41.56 -6.82
C PHE A 122 1.17 -40.97 -8.01
N ARG A 123 0.26 -39.99 -7.82
CA ARG A 123 -0.56 -39.42 -8.91
C ARG A 123 0.12 -38.32 -9.73
N LEU A 124 1.32 -37.86 -9.32
CA LEU A 124 2.03 -36.74 -9.94
C LEU A 124 3.18 -37.17 -10.89
N ARG A 125 3.05 -38.32 -11.57
CA ARG A 125 4.04 -38.81 -12.55
C ARG A 125 3.44 -39.01 -13.93
#